data_AF-A0A7C4P373-F1
#
_entry.id   AF-A0A7C4P373-F1
#
_cell.length_a   1.000
_cell.length_b   1.000
_cell.length_c   1.000
_cell.angle_alpha   90.00
_cell.angle_beta   90.00
_cell.angle_gamma   90.00
#
_symmetry.space_group_name_H-M   'P 1'
#
loop_
_entity.id
_entity.type
_entity.pdbx_description
1 polymer ?
#
loop_
_entity_poly.entity_id
_entity_poly.type
_entity_poly.pdbx_seq_one_letter_code
_entity_poly.pdbx_strand_id
1 'polypeptide(L)'
;MMRNLVFNLKRGAALSVLALLFVDPLEIDVLPLFSDKRLTIQDFRSQENFWTAQQAEVRVNAGALGRTPERAVVPLVFNLQGFLLTAREFNQRRFAQTRWFYTDLATFYRITREHTATPAYAKVLTEHRGDALYVYDPYATPQQTLEEEACAWEEAMQAEGRQRGAIDFSRLEEERIGFEAGDILIRPNIPIWNIFGSTSTPPKSIGGGWGHATGISRPSAPGNDLLSSLASAWVIEAWGGEVERCCQIRETRACVPGKSSACYKNPIENDNYWCKKRKGSRFRLRMNAPKTQRDAIAAFLRQQDEEDDRYSPFAKKRFPCTPTMSGTGCHQKRLPACATAEWANSDRWYCSLLVWQAYFYVTGVDIDVNGGAYVFPNDIIKSPVFNNTIDDQERRVRF
;
A
#
# COMPACT_ATOMS: atom_id res chain seq x y z
N MET A 1 18.75 -38.38 24.36
CA MET A 1 18.92 -38.63 25.82
C MET A 1 18.66 -37.32 26.56
N MET A 2 17.51 -37.22 27.22
CA MET A 2 17.16 -36.15 28.17
C MET A 2 17.97 -36.28 29.46
N ARG A 3 18.31 -35.16 30.09
CA ARG A 3 18.22 -34.99 31.56
C ARG A 3 18.08 -33.51 31.92
N ASN A 4 17.05 -33.27 32.72
CA ASN A 4 16.58 -32.00 33.27
C ASN A 4 17.58 -31.38 34.25
N LEU A 5 17.65 -30.04 34.24
CA LEU A 5 17.90 -29.27 35.46
C LEU A 5 16.83 -28.19 35.57
N VAL A 6 15.91 -28.40 36.49
CA VAL A 6 14.88 -27.45 36.92
C VAL A 6 15.52 -26.56 37.97
N PHE A 7 15.59 -25.25 37.72
CA PHE A 7 15.74 -24.26 38.79
C PHE A 7 14.42 -23.52 38.98
N ASN A 8 13.97 -23.56 40.23
CA ASN A 8 12.76 -22.94 40.73
C ASN A 8 13.14 -21.53 41.21
N LEU A 9 12.68 -20.48 40.52
CA LEU A 9 12.76 -19.10 41.02
C LEU A 9 11.44 -18.38 40.75
N LYS A 10 10.74 -18.13 41.86
CA LYS A 10 9.59 -17.23 41.95
C LYS A 10 10.05 -15.80 41.61
N ARG A 11 9.23 -15.09 40.82
CA ARG A 11 9.23 -13.64 40.51
C ARG A 11 10.35 -13.15 39.57
N GLY A 12 9.96 -12.89 38.33
CA GLY A 12 10.70 -12.10 37.33
C GLY A 12 10.13 -12.38 35.94
N ALA A 13 9.53 -11.37 35.31
CA ALA A 13 8.79 -11.49 34.06
C ALA A 13 9.66 -11.95 32.88
N ALA A 14 9.01 -12.64 31.94
CA ALA A 14 9.57 -13.45 30.89
C ALA A 14 10.20 -12.67 29.73
N LEU A 15 11.29 -13.21 29.19
CA LEU A 15 11.79 -12.96 27.83
C LEU A 15 12.03 -14.32 27.19
N SER A 16 11.03 -14.84 26.48
CA SER A 16 11.08 -16.12 25.78
C SER A 16 10.00 -16.18 24.69
N VAL A 17 10.28 -15.68 23.48
CA VAL A 17 9.58 -16.10 22.26
C VAL A 17 10.54 -15.96 21.07
N LEU A 18 10.89 -17.08 20.41
CA LEU A 18 10.67 -17.33 18.97
C LEU A 18 11.41 -18.60 18.51
N ALA A 19 10.66 -19.56 17.96
CA ALA A 19 11.17 -20.70 17.19
C ALA A 19 10.19 -21.11 16.07
N LEU A 20 10.75 -21.49 14.91
CA LEU A 20 10.16 -22.17 13.71
C LEU A 20 9.36 -21.26 12.72
N LEU A 21 9.46 -21.31 11.37
CA LEU A 21 9.77 -22.35 10.35
C LEU A 21 10.57 -21.79 9.13
N PHE A 22 11.02 -22.68 8.23
CA PHE A 22 11.85 -22.44 7.03
C PHE A 22 11.06 -22.13 5.74
N VAL A 23 11.60 -21.26 4.87
CA VAL A 23 11.63 -21.39 3.39
C VAL A 23 12.86 -20.61 2.86
N ASP A 24 13.61 -21.17 1.91
CA ASP A 24 14.72 -20.49 1.21
C ASP A 24 14.21 -19.43 0.21
N PRO A 25 14.87 -18.26 0.12
CA PRO A 25 15.05 -17.67 -1.20
C PRO A 25 16.46 -17.11 -1.45
N LEU A 26 17.01 -17.56 -2.59
CA LEU A 26 17.91 -16.88 -3.55
C LEU A 26 18.91 -15.84 -3.01
N GLU A 27 20.20 -16.14 -3.24
CA GLU A 27 21.35 -15.27 -3.03
C GLU A 27 21.21 -13.93 -3.76
N ILE A 28 20.91 -12.88 -2.99
CA ILE A 28 21.24 -11.51 -3.36
C ILE A 28 22.55 -11.20 -2.64
N ASP A 29 23.59 -10.83 -3.38
CA ASP A 29 24.84 -10.34 -2.82
C ASP A 29 24.60 -9.01 -2.11
N VAL A 30 24.27 -9.08 -0.83
CA VAL A 30 24.25 -7.93 0.08
C VAL A 30 25.71 -7.56 0.33
N LEU A 31 26.09 -6.35 -0.08
CA LEU A 31 27.39 -5.75 0.23
C LEU A 31 27.71 -5.93 1.73
N PRO A 32 28.97 -6.23 2.10
CA PRO A 32 29.34 -6.48 3.49
C PRO A 32 28.97 -5.28 4.35
N LEU A 33 28.17 -5.55 5.39
CA LEU A 33 27.61 -4.62 6.38
C LEU A 33 28.64 -3.89 7.25
N PHE A 34 29.93 -4.01 6.92
CA PHE A 34 31.02 -3.32 7.60
C PHE A 34 32.09 -2.99 6.56
N SER A 35 32.72 -1.82 6.70
CA SER A 35 34.03 -1.54 6.08
C SER A 35 34.97 -2.73 6.26
N ASP A 36 36.00 -2.91 5.42
CA ASP A 36 36.95 -4.05 5.41
C ASP A 36 37.53 -4.48 6.78
N LYS A 37 37.38 -3.65 7.83
CA LYS A 37 37.71 -3.96 9.21
C LYS A 37 36.64 -4.81 9.90
N ARG A 38 37.03 -6.03 10.31
CA ARG A 38 36.25 -6.87 11.23
C ARG A 38 36.22 -6.27 12.64
N LEU A 39 35.02 -5.99 13.16
CA LEU A 39 34.83 -5.41 14.50
C LEU A 39 34.93 -6.47 15.59
N THR A 40 35.50 -6.08 16.73
CA THR A 40 35.73 -6.92 17.90
C THR A 40 35.05 -6.35 19.14
N ILE A 41 34.95 -7.16 20.19
CA ILE A 41 34.45 -6.72 21.49
C ILE A 41 35.24 -5.53 22.06
N GLN A 42 36.52 -5.39 21.72
CA GLN A 42 37.37 -4.31 22.23
C GLN A 42 37.03 -2.96 21.59
N ASP A 43 36.53 -2.96 20.35
CA ASP A 43 36.07 -1.73 19.69
C ASP A 43 34.89 -1.10 20.46
N PHE A 44 34.09 -1.91 21.16
CA PHE A 44 32.98 -1.44 21.99
C PHE A 44 33.33 -1.25 23.48
N ARG A 45 34.18 -2.09 24.06
CA ARG A 45 34.54 -2.04 25.50
C ARG A 45 35.19 -0.73 25.96
N SER A 46 35.84 -0.02 25.03
CA SER A 46 36.43 1.29 25.31
C SER A 46 35.39 2.39 25.52
N GLN A 47 34.11 2.10 25.32
CA GLN A 47 33.03 3.07 25.42
C GLN A 47 32.25 2.91 26.72
N GLU A 48 31.78 4.03 27.27
CA GLU A 48 30.89 4.05 28.44
C GLU A 48 29.53 3.37 28.18
N ASN A 49 29.21 3.17 26.90
CA ASN A 49 27.93 2.67 26.43
C ASN A 49 27.95 1.21 25.94
N PHE A 50 28.67 0.35 26.64
CA PHE A 50 28.74 -1.08 26.36
C PHE A 50 28.38 -1.89 27.60
N TRP A 51 27.32 -2.70 27.51
CA TRP A 51 26.66 -3.26 28.68
C TRP A 51 26.32 -4.74 28.53
N THR A 52 26.29 -5.45 29.66
CA THR A 52 25.63 -6.76 29.75
C THR A 52 24.11 -6.59 29.73
N ALA A 53 23.36 -7.69 29.56
CA ALA A 53 21.89 -7.67 29.61
C ALA A 53 21.36 -7.03 30.90
N GLN A 54 21.90 -7.42 32.06
CA GLN A 54 21.50 -6.90 33.36
C GLN A 54 21.78 -5.39 33.49
N GLN A 55 22.93 -4.92 32.98
CA GLN A 55 23.27 -3.50 33.01
C GLN A 55 22.39 -2.67 32.07
N ALA A 56 22.06 -3.21 30.90
CA ALA A 56 21.13 -2.57 29.96
C ALA A 56 19.72 -2.45 30.57
N GLU A 57 19.24 -3.50 31.24
CA GLU A 57 17.94 -3.50 31.93
C GLU A 57 17.88 -2.41 33.02
N VAL A 58 18.92 -2.28 33.85
CA VAL A 58 19.00 -1.21 34.86
C VAL A 58 18.90 0.18 34.21
N ARG A 59 19.56 0.39 33.08
CA ARG A 59 19.54 1.68 32.35
C ARG A 59 18.18 1.95 31.68
N VAL A 60 17.53 0.94 31.11
CA VAL A 60 16.17 1.04 30.57
C VAL A 60 15.19 1.42 31.69
N ASN A 61 15.25 0.74 32.83
CA ASN A 61 14.40 1.02 33.98
C ASN A 61 14.63 2.42 34.57
N ALA A 62 15.85 2.93 34.51
CA ALA A 62 16.18 4.30 34.90
C ALA A 62 15.78 5.36 33.86
N GLY A 63 15.22 4.97 32.70
CA GLY A 63 14.89 5.88 31.60
C GLY A 63 16.11 6.43 30.84
N ALA A 64 17.30 5.90 31.11
CA ALA A 64 18.54 6.32 30.47
C ALA A 64 18.77 5.68 29.09
N LEU A 65 17.95 4.69 28.70
CA LEU A 65 18.02 4.03 27.40
C LEU A 65 16.60 3.70 26.92
N GLY A 66 16.40 3.73 25.60
CA GLY A 66 15.20 3.24 24.93
C GLY A 66 13.96 4.12 25.02
N ARG A 67 14.07 5.36 25.52
CA ARG A 67 12.94 6.32 25.59
C ARG A 67 12.73 7.12 24.29
N THR A 68 13.72 7.19 23.42
CA THR A 68 13.64 7.83 22.10
C THR A 68 14.33 6.96 21.06
N PRO A 69 14.01 7.12 19.76
CA PRO A 69 14.69 6.40 18.67
C PRO A 69 16.22 6.54 18.70
N GLU A 70 16.73 7.72 19.03
CA GLU A 70 18.17 8.02 19.07
C GLU A 70 18.88 7.31 20.23
N ARG A 71 18.12 6.94 21.26
CA ARG A 71 18.59 6.18 22.42
C ARG A 71 18.10 4.73 22.37
N ALA A 72 17.73 4.21 21.20
CA ALA A 72 17.27 2.84 21.08
C ALA A 72 18.31 1.84 21.60
N VAL A 73 17.83 0.78 22.23
CA VAL A 73 18.67 -0.34 22.67
C VAL A 73 19.11 -1.12 21.43
N VAL A 74 20.40 -1.40 21.29
CA VAL A 74 20.95 -2.21 20.18
C VAL A 74 21.59 -3.47 20.74
N PRO A 75 21.09 -4.67 20.42
CA PRO A 75 21.77 -5.91 20.75
C PRO A 75 23.01 -6.09 19.86
N LEU A 76 24.08 -6.60 20.47
CA LEU A 76 25.35 -6.92 19.83
C LEU A 76 25.68 -8.40 20.09
N VAL A 77 25.85 -9.17 19.04
CA VAL A 77 26.15 -10.59 19.11
C VAL A 77 27.58 -10.83 18.63
N PHE A 78 28.41 -11.37 19.52
CA PHE A 78 29.80 -11.73 19.23
C PHE A 78 29.97 -13.25 19.19
N ASN A 79 30.84 -13.74 18.32
CA ASN A 79 31.30 -15.13 18.39
C ASN A 79 32.29 -15.36 19.55
N LEU A 80 32.73 -16.60 19.75
CA LEU A 80 33.65 -16.96 20.84
C LEU A 80 35.02 -16.27 20.74
N GLN A 81 35.46 -15.96 19.52
CA GLN A 81 36.70 -15.25 19.26
C GLN A 81 36.55 -13.73 19.51
N GLY A 82 35.34 -13.26 19.82
CA GLY A 82 35.06 -11.87 20.15
C GLY A 82 34.85 -10.98 18.93
N PHE A 83 34.54 -11.54 17.75
CA PHE A 83 34.15 -10.77 16.57
C PHE A 83 32.65 -10.52 16.54
N LEU A 84 32.25 -9.29 16.20
CA LEU A 84 30.85 -8.93 15.99
C LEU A 84 30.32 -9.68 14.78
N LEU A 85 29.16 -10.33 14.92
CA LEU A 85 28.48 -10.99 13.83
C LEU A 85 27.75 -9.97 12.96
N THR A 86 27.81 -10.14 11.64
CA THR A 86 26.88 -9.50 10.69
C THR A 86 25.49 -10.14 10.77
N ALA A 87 24.47 -9.46 10.23
CA ALA A 87 23.14 -10.05 10.04
C ALA A 87 23.20 -11.36 9.25
N ARG A 88 24.00 -11.40 8.17
CA ARG A 88 24.19 -12.60 7.33
C ARG A 88 24.77 -13.75 8.15
N GLU A 89 25.86 -13.51 8.87
CA GLU A 89 26.48 -14.54 9.71
C GLU A 89 25.49 -15.05 10.76
N PHE A 90 24.86 -14.15 11.52
CA PHE A 90 23.92 -14.50 12.59
C PHE A 90 22.76 -15.37 12.07
N ASN A 91 22.19 -15.00 10.92
CA ASN A 91 21.04 -15.69 10.31
C ASN A 91 21.40 -17.01 9.62
N GLN A 92 22.66 -17.29 9.32
CA GLN A 92 23.12 -18.57 8.73
C GLN A 92 23.23 -19.73 9.75
N ARG A 93 22.67 -19.57 10.97
CA ARG A 93 22.32 -20.63 11.96
C ARG A 93 23.42 -21.60 12.39
N ARG A 94 24.69 -21.19 12.45
CA ARG A 94 25.80 -22.08 12.87
C ARG A 94 26.60 -21.66 14.11
N PHE A 95 26.07 -20.78 14.95
CA PHE A 95 26.76 -20.42 16.19
C PHE A 95 26.12 -21.12 17.39
N ALA A 96 26.68 -22.27 17.77
CA ALA A 96 26.30 -22.98 19.00
C ALA A 96 26.60 -22.17 20.28
N GLN A 97 27.49 -21.18 20.19
CA GLN A 97 27.88 -20.33 21.31
C GLN A 97 28.12 -18.90 20.83
N THR A 98 27.38 -17.96 21.38
CA THR A 98 27.52 -16.52 21.15
C THR A 98 27.53 -15.77 22.48
N ARG A 99 28.03 -14.53 22.47
CA ARG A 99 27.98 -13.62 23.61
C ARG A 99 27.18 -12.38 23.23
N TRP A 100 26.22 -12.05 24.07
CA TRP A 100 25.32 -10.92 23.87
C TRP A 100 25.74 -9.75 24.75
N PHE A 101 25.83 -8.58 24.13
CA PHE A 101 26.01 -7.30 24.78
C PHE A 101 25.03 -6.30 24.19
N TYR A 102 24.96 -5.13 24.79
CA TYR A 102 24.05 -4.08 24.37
C TYR A 102 24.78 -2.75 24.32
N THR A 103 24.34 -1.90 23.40
CA THR A 103 24.80 -0.51 23.27
C THR A 103 23.62 0.39 22.91
N ASP A 104 23.85 1.69 22.83
CA ASP A 104 22.88 2.65 22.27
C ASP A 104 23.12 2.84 20.77
N LEU A 105 22.09 3.30 20.06
CA LEU A 105 22.13 3.48 18.61
C LEU A 105 23.22 4.43 18.13
N ALA A 106 23.47 5.53 18.85
CA ALA A 106 24.52 6.48 18.48
C ALA A 106 25.92 5.88 18.61
N THR A 107 26.16 5.08 19.65
CA THR A 107 27.42 4.33 19.83
C THR A 107 27.59 3.27 18.74
N PHE A 108 26.52 2.54 18.41
CA PHE A 108 26.54 1.59 17.30
C PHE A 108 27.00 2.26 16.00
N TYR A 109 26.32 3.32 15.55
CA TYR A 109 26.66 4.02 14.30
C TYR A 109 28.08 4.58 14.29
N ARG A 110 28.55 5.14 15.41
CA ARG A 110 29.91 5.68 15.49
C ARG A 110 30.97 4.60 15.28
N ILE A 111 30.75 3.39 15.81
CA ILE A 111 31.73 2.29 15.72
C ILE A 111 31.62 1.57 14.37
N THR A 112 30.40 1.28 13.92
CA THR A 112 30.18 0.51 12.68
C THR A 112 30.30 1.37 11.43
N ARG A 113 30.11 2.69 11.55
CA ARG A 113 29.94 3.64 10.44
C ARG A 113 28.74 3.34 9.55
N GLU A 114 27.83 2.49 10.01
CA GLU A 114 26.61 2.11 9.31
C GLU A 114 25.52 3.16 9.56
N HIS A 115 25.67 4.33 8.91
CA HIS A 115 24.71 5.44 9.00
C HIS A 115 23.46 5.26 8.12
N THR A 116 23.43 4.20 7.31
CA THR A 116 22.35 3.89 6.36
C THR A 116 21.12 3.30 7.06
N ALA A 117 21.32 2.62 8.18
CA ALA A 117 20.27 2.41 9.15
C ALA A 117 20.01 3.75 9.85
N THR A 118 18.82 4.30 9.71
CA THR A 118 18.39 5.52 10.41
C THR A 118 17.62 5.19 11.70
N PRO A 119 17.43 6.14 12.63
CA PRO A 119 16.55 5.97 13.79
C PRO A 119 15.11 5.52 13.46
N ALA A 120 14.68 5.69 12.20
CA ALA A 120 13.40 5.17 11.70
C ALA A 120 13.30 3.62 11.77
N TYR A 121 14.41 2.91 11.89
CA TYR A 121 14.43 1.45 12.07
C TYR A 121 14.34 1.00 13.54
N ALA A 122 14.34 1.92 14.51
CA ALA A 122 14.10 1.57 15.90
C ALA A 122 12.61 1.30 16.12
N LYS A 123 12.26 0.05 16.43
CA LYS A 123 10.89 -0.38 16.68
C LYS A 123 10.51 -0.08 18.14
N VAL A 124 9.29 0.42 18.34
CA VAL A 124 8.69 0.50 19.67
C VAL A 124 8.19 -0.88 20.07
N LEU A 125 8.71 -1.43 21.16
CA LEU A 125 8.15 -2.58 21.84
C LEU A 125 7.23 -2.09 22.96
N THR A 126 5.91 -2.17 22.75
CA THR A 126 4.89 -1.85 23.76
C THR A 126 4.61 -3.06 24.64
N GLU A 127 5.57 -3.44 25.49
CA GLU A 127 5.36 -4.47 26.52
C GLU A 127 6.06 -4.17 27.84
N HIS A 128 6.96 -3.18 27.89
CA HIS A 128 7.74 -2.90 29.09
C HIS A 128 6.95 -2.01 30.07
N ARG A 129 6.10 -2.62 30.90
CA ARG A 129 5.37 -1.95 32.01
C ARG A 129 4.48 -0.77 31.57
N GLY A 130 3.94 -0.81 30.35
CA GLY A 130 3.07 0.24 29.82
C GLY A 130 3.80 1.44 29.20
N ASP A 131 5.14 1.41 29.15
CA ASP A 131 5.96 2.41 28.48
C ASP A 131 6.46 1.91 27.11
N ALA A 132 6.65 2.85 26.18
CA ALA A 132 7.29 2.60 24.89
C ALA A 132 8.81 2.37 25.08
N LEU A 133 9.32 1.23 24.63
CA LEU A 133 10.74 0.92 24.57
C LEU A 133 11.22 0.85 23.11
N TYR A 134 12.14 1.73 22.72
CA TYR A 134 12.74 1.70 21.39
C TYR A 134 13.91 0.71 21.34
N VAL A 135 13.86 -0.23 20.39
CA VAL A 135 14.91 -1.23 20.12
C VAL A 135 15.25 -1.21 18.63
N TYR A 136 16.54 -1.15 18.30
CA TYR A 136 17.02 -1.31 16.93
C TYR A 136 17.74 -2.66 16.82
N ASP A 137 17.21 -3.56 15.99
CA ASP A 137 17.76 -4.90 15.79
C ASP A 137 18.55 -4.95 14.47
N PRO A 138 19.90 -4.96 14.51
CA PRO A 138 20.72 -5.03 13.29
C PRO A 138 20.72 -6.42 12.65
N TYR A 139 20.09 -7.43 13.27
CA TYR A 139 20.04 -8.81 12.78
C TYR A 139 18.73 -9.16 12.08
N ALA A 140 17.69 -8.33 12.26
CA ALA A 140 16.45 -8.47 11.53
C ALA A 140 16.73 -8.42 10.02
N THR A 141 16.29 -9.45 9.29
CA THR A 141 16.46 -9.44 7.83
C THR A 141 15.66 -8.25 7.26
N PRO A 142 16.22 -7.47 6.30
CA PRO A 142 15.49 -6.39 5.65
C PRO A 142 14.17 -6.85 5.01
N GLN A 143 14.07 -8.14 4.68
CA GLN A 143 12.83 -8.76 4.20
C GLN A 143 11.83 -9.04 5.32
N GLN A 144 12.22 -9.57 6.48
CA GLN A 144 11.24 -9.87 7.55
C GLN A 144 10.52 -8.63 8.06
N THR A 145 11.20 -7.50 8.24
CA THR A 145 10.52 -6.29 8.73
C THR A 145 9.49 -5.75 7.74
N LEU A 146 9.79 -5.80 6.44
CA LEU A 146 8.87 -5.35 5.39
C LEU A 146 7.79 -6.38 5.03
N GLU A 147 8.10 -7.68 5.09
CA GLU A 147 7.15 -8.77 4.83
C GLU A 147 6.23 -9.01 6.02
N GLU A 148 6.70 -8.89 7.26
CA GLU A 148 5.86 -8.95 8.46
C GLU A 148 4.97 -7.70 8.57
N GLU A 149 5.47 -6.50 8.20
CA GLU A 149 4.62 -5.31 8.07
C GLU A 149 3.62 -5.42 6.92
N ALA A 150 4.01 -5.96 5.77
CA ALA A 150 3.11 -6.20 4.66
C ALA A 150 2.06 -7.27 4.99
N CYS A 151 2.45 -8.36 5.67
CA CYS A 151 1.56 -9.46 6.06
C CYS A 151 0.64 -9.05 7.20
N ALA A 152 1.13 -8.38 8.25
CA ALA A 152 0.29 -7.84 9.32
C ALA A 152 -0.66 -6.74 8.83
N TRP A 153 -0.23 -5.93 7.85
CA TRP A 153 -1.09 -4.94 7.21
C TRP A 153 -2.08 -5.57 6.24
N GLU A 154 -1.70 -6.62 5.50
CA GLU A 154 -2.61 -7.38 4.64
C GLU A 154 -3.63 -8.14 5.49
N GLU A 155 -3.24 -8.75 6.60
CA GLU A 155 -4.15 -9.32 7.60
C GLU A 155 -5.05 -8.24 8.22
N ALA A 156 -4.52 -7.06 8.55
CA ALA A 156 -5.30 -5.93 9.06
C ALA A 156 -6.26 -5.37 8.00
N MET A 157 -5.89 -5.33 6.72
CA MET A 157 -6.77 -4.93 5.61
C MET A 157 -7.74 -6.02 5.20
N GLN A 158 -7.39 -7.29 5.35
CA GLN A 158 -8.33 -8.39 5.20
C GLN A 158 -9.29 -8.44 6.38
N ALA A 159 -8.85 -8.08 7.59
CA ALA A 159 -9.70 -7.95 8.77
C ALA A 159 -10.57 -6.68 8.68
N GLU A 160 -10.03 -5.55 8.24
CA GLU A 160 -10.75 -4.30 8.02
C GLU A 160 -11.64 -4.37 6.78
N GLY A 161 -11.22 -5.06 5.73
CA GLY A 161 -12.02 -5.40 4.56
C GLY A 161 -13.18 -6.33 4.90
N ARG A 162 -12.95 -7.31 5.81
CA ARG A 162 -14.01 -8.11 6.45
C ARG A 162 -14.94 -7.24 7.32
N GLN A 163 -14.40 -6.26 8.07
CA GLN A 163 -15.20 -5.32 8.86
C GLN A 163 -15.96 -4.28 8.03
N ARG A 164 -15.46 -3.92 6.84
CA ARG A 164 -16.07 -2.96 5.89
C ARG A 164 -16.80 -3.64 4.73
N GLY A 165 -17.03 -4.95 4.85
CA GLY A 165 -17.93 -5.74 4.01
C GLY A 165 -17.45 -6.07 2.61
N ALA A 166 -16.18 -5.87 2.22
CA ALA A 166 -15.74 -6.23 0.87
C ALA A 166 -15.82 -7.75 0.68
N ILE A 167 -16.65 -8.22 -0.25
CA ILE A 167 -16.71 -9.64 -0.61
C ILE A 167 -15.49 -9.97 -1.47
N ASP A 168 -14.71 -10.94 -1.03
CA ASP A 168 -13.58 -11.51 -1.76
C ASP A 168 -14.06 -12.67 -2.63
N PHE A 169 -14.25 -12.42 -3.93
CA PHE A 169 -14.71 -13.44 -4.89
C PHE A 169 -13.60 -14.37 -5.38
N SER A 170 -12.37 -14.27 -4.86
CA SER A 170 -11.31 -15.23 -5.20
C SER A 170 -11.65 -16.68 -4.76
N ARG A 171 -12.76 -16.88 -4.04
CA ARG A 171 -13.27 -18.18 -3.55
C ARG A 171 -14.59 -18.64 -4.18
N LEU A 172 -15.23 -17.84 -5.03
CA LEU A 172 -16.50 -18.17 -5.67
C LEU A 172 -16.31 -18.12 -7.19
N GLU A 173 -15.83 -19.22 -7.77
CA GLU A 173 -15.67 -19.39 -9.22
C GLU A 173 -17.02 -19.35 -10.00
N GLU A 174 -18.15 -19.06 -9.35
CA GLU A 174 -19.50 -19.34 -9.90
C GLU A 174 -20.52 -18.19 -9.78
N GLU A 175 -20.22 -17.07 -9.11
CA GLU A 175 -21.18 -15.96 -9.04
C GLU A 175 -21.03 -14.98 -10.23
N ARG A 176 -22.16 -14.72 -10.89
CA ARG A 176 -22.27 -13.83 -12.06
C ARG A 176 -22.08 -12.38 -11.62
N ILE A 177 -20.84 -11.88 -11.67
CA ILE A 177 -20.56 -10.45 -11.51
C ILE A 177 -21.09 -9.70 -12.74
N GLY A 178 -22.25 -9.06 -12.58
CA GLY A 178 -22.82 -8.16 -13.58
C GLY A 178 -22.21 -6.76 -13.50
N PHE A 179 -21.91 -6.16 -14.66
CA PHE A 179 -21.46 -4.78 -14.77
C PHE A 179 -22.60 -3.90 -15.27
N GLU A 180 -22.84 -2.80 -14.59
CA GLU A 180 -23.88 -1.83 -14.93
C GLU A 180 -23.26 -0.49 -15.34
N ALA A 181 -23.98 0.26 -16.17
CA ALA A 181 -23.60 1.62 -16.51
C ALA A 181 -23.41 2.44 -15.22
N GLY A 182 -22.31 3.20 -15.17
CA GLY A 182 -21.93 4.00 -14.02
C GLY A 182 -21.05 3.27 -13.00
N ASP A 183 -20.93 1.94 -13.03
CA ASP A 183 -19.97 1.22 -12.17
C ASP A 183 -18.54 1.71 -12.41
N ILE A 184 -17.68 1.64 -11.39
CA ILE A 184 -16.25 1.90 -11.50
C ILE A 184 -15.51 0.57 -11.46
N LEU A 185 -14.57 0.36 -12.38
CA LEU A 185 -13.60 -0.71 -12.28
C LEU A 185 -12.25 -0.14 -11.82
N ILE A 186 -11.61 -0.77 -10.84
CA ILE A 186 -10.26 -0.44 -10.40
C ILE A 186 -9.37 -1.68 -10.42
N ARG A 187 -8.16 -1.56 -10.95
CA ARG A 187 -7.13 -2.63 -11.02
C ARG A 187 -5.74 -2.10 -10.68
N PRO A 188 -4.75 -2.95 -10.41
CA PRO A 188 -3.37 -2.51 -10.18
C PRO A 188 -2.66 -1.95 -11.43
N ASN A 189 -1.76 -0.95 -11.28
CA ASN A 189 -0.94 -0.43 -12.39
C ASN A 189 0.18 -1.35 -12.86
N ILE A 190 0.83 -0.91 -13.95
CA ILE A 190 2.18 -1.32 -14.35
C ILE A 190 3.17 -0.69 -13.36
N PRO A 191 4.16 -1.45 -12.86
CA PRO A 191 5.16 -0.96 -11.90
C PRO A 191 5.89 0.33 -12.31
N ILE A 192 6.07 0.62 -13.60
CA ILE A 192 6.82 1.80 -14.07
C ILE A 192 6.14 3.13 -13.72
N TRP A 193 4.82 3.14 -13.54
CA TRP A 193 4.07 4.34 -13.18
C TRP A 193 4.00 4.56 -11.66
N ASN A 194 4.72 3.76 -10.85
CA ASN A 194 4.77 3.85 -9.38
C ASN A 194 5.32 5.15 -8.80
N ILE A 195 5.78 6.07 -9.65
CA ILE A 195 6.47 7.31 -9.25
C ILE A 195 5.48 8.41 -8.78
N PHE A 196 4.20 8.38 -9.17
CA PHE A 196 3.23 9.46 -8.88
C PHE A 196 2.26 9.16 -7.72
N GLY A 197 2.84 9.03 -6.53
CA GLY A 197 2.30 8.94 -5.16
C GLY A 197 1.03 9.69 -4.69
N SER A 198 -0.08 9.01 -4.38
CA SER A 198 -0.90 9.25 -3.17
C SER A 198 -0.02 9.14 -1.93
N THR A 199 -0.05 10.19 -1.12
CA THR A 199 0.73 10.34 0.10
C THR A 199 0.30 9.41 1.24
N SER A 200 -0.78 8.62 1.07
CA SER A 200 -1.44 7.88 2.15
C SER A 200 -1.30 6.35 2.09
N THR A 201 -0.58 5.80 1.11
CA THR A 201 -0.31 4.34 1.05
C THR A 201 1.16 4.06 0.75
N PRO A 202 1.88 3.34 1.64
CA PRO A 202 3.25 2.94 1.35
C PRO A 202 3.25 2.06 0.08
N PRO A 203 4.25 2.25 -0.80
CA PRO A 203 4.25 1.73 -2.18
C PRO A 203 4.35 0.20 -2.31
N LYS A 204 4.14 -0.60 -1.26
CA LYS A 204 4.29 -2.07 -1.31
C LYS A 204 3.13 -2.88 -0.72
N SER A 205 2.27 -2.33 0.12
CA SER A 205 1.36 -3.15 0.94
C SER A 205 0.04 -3.58 0.26
N ILE A 206 -0.32 -3.01 -0.91
CA ILE A 206 -1.50 -3.44 -1.71
C ILE A 206 -1.05 -4.19 -3.00
N GLY A 207 0.24 -4.54 -3.09
CA GLY A 207 0.89 -4.71 -4.38
C GLY A 207 1.16 -3.32 -4.96
N GLY A 208 2.41 -2.87 -4.87
CA GLY A 208 2.86 -1.55 -5.31
C GLY A 208 2.42 -1.23 -6.73
N GLY A 209 1.38 -0.41 -6.84
CA GLY A 209 0.72 -0.07 -8.09
C GLY A 209 -0.34 0.99 -7.84
N TRP A 210 -0.18 2.18 -8.42
CA TRP A 210 -1.30 3.12 -8.58
C TRP A 210 -2.46 2.37 -9.23
N GLY A 211 -3.68 2.42 -8.71
CA GLY A 211 -4.77 1.78 -9.46
C GLY A 211 -4.87 2.35 -10.89
N HIS A 212 -5.51 1.64 -11.80
CA HIS A 212 -6.13 2.26 -12.98
C HIS A 212 -7.63 2.22 -12.75
N ALA A 213 -8.27 3.38 -12.86
CA ALA A 213 -9.72 3.51 -12.69
C ALA A 213 -10.39 3.77 -14.04
N THR A 214 -11.50 3.09 -14.29
CA THR A 214 -12.33 3.29 -15.48
C THR A 214 -13.79 3.24 -15.10
N GLY A 215 -14.65 3.96 -15.81
CA GLY A 215 -16.10 3.85 -15.60
C GLY A 215 -16.75 2.95 -16.65
N ILE A 216 -17.71 2.12 -16.25
CA ILE A 216 -18.54 1.33 -17.16
C ILE A 216 -19.50 2.27 -17.88
N SER A 217 -19.38 2.39 -19.19
CA SER A 217 -20.27 3.21 -20.02
C SER A 217 -21.50 2.44 -20.47
N ARG A 218 -21.36 1.13 -20.72
CA ARG A 218 -22.47 0.25 -21.14
C ARG A 218 -22.44 -1.02 -20.30
N PRO A 219 -23.62 -1.49 -19.83
CA PRO A 219 -23.69 -2.69 -19.02
C PRO A 219 -23.13 -3.90 -19.78
N SER A 220 -22.62 -4.88 -19.05
CA SER A 220 -22.26 -6.18 -19.61
C SER A 220 -23.51 -6.91 -20.09
N ALA A 221 -23.39 -7.67 -21.17
CA ALA A 221 -24.37 -8.72 -21.45
C ALA A 221 -24.32 -9.77 -20.34
N PRO A 222 -25.43 -10.50 -20.06
CA PRO A 222 -25.40 -11.62 -19.15
C PRO A 222 -24.32 -12.63 -19.58
N GLY A 223 -23.28 -12.78 -18.76
CA GLY A 223 -22.21 -13.75 -18.95
C GLY A 223 -22.37 -14.93 -18.00
N ASN A 224 -21.80 -16.08 -18.38
CA ASN A 224 -21.71 -17.24 -17.48
C ASN A 224 -20.51 -17.14 -16.54
N ASP A 225 -19.54 -16.27 -16.84
CA ASP A 225 -18.34 -16.07 -16.05
C ASP A 225 -17.91 -14.59 -16.07
N LEU A 226 -16.99 -14.25 -15.17
CA LEU A 226 -16.43 -12.91 -15.01
C LEU A 226 -15.78 -12.37 -16.30
N LEU A 227 -15.00 -13.19 -17.01
CA LEU A 227 -14.29 -12.74 -18.21
C LEU A 227 -15.25 -12.49 -19.35
N SER A 228 -16.26 -13.35 -19.52
CA SER A 228 -17.35 -13.13 -20.49
C SER A 228 -18.13 -11.85 -20.17
N SER A 229 -18.37 -11.58 -18.88
CA SER A 229 -19.04 -10.35 -18.43
C SER A 229 -18.17 -9.11 -18.70
N LEU A 230 -16.87 -9.15 -18.38
CA LEU A 230 -15.92 -8.08 -18.71
C LEU A 230 -15.76 -7.89 -20.23
N ALA A 231 -15.74 -8.97 -21.01
CA ALA A 231 -15.60 -8.90 -22.45
C ALA A 231 -16.81 -8.27 -23.14
N SER A 232 -17.98 -8.36 -22.52
CA SER A 232 -19.20 -7.72 -23.00
C SER A 232 -19.43 -6.32 -22.42
N ALA A 233 -18.75 -5.93 -21.35
CA ALA A 233 -18.81 -4.57 -20.81
C ALA A 233 -18.04 -3.57 -21.68
N TRP A 234 -18.51 -2.32 -21.71
CA TRP A 234 -17.76 -1.19 -22.28
C TRP A 234 -17.34 -0.25 -21.15
N VAL A 235 -16.12 0.25 -21.25
CA VAL A 235 -15.51 1.19 -20.31
C VAL A 235 -15.07 2.44 -21.03
N ILE A 236 -15.12 3.56 -20.32
CA ILE A 236 -14.40 4.77 -20.66
C ILE A 236 -13.16 4.84 -19.79
N GLU A 237 -12.01 5.08 -20.41
CA GLU A 237 -10.75 5.23 -19.70
C GLU A 237 -9.94 6.43 -20.21
N ALA A 238 -9.14 7.01 -19.32
CA ALA A 238 -8.09 7.97 -19.66
C ALA A 238 -6.73 7.28 -19.55
N TRP A 239 -6.00 7.20 -20.65
CA TRP A 239 -4.80 6.39 -20.81
C TRP A 239 -3.61 7.21 -21.35
N GLY A 240 -2.51 7.19 -20.61
CA GLY A 240 -1.28 7.91 -20.93
C GLY A 240 -0.17 7.11 -21.59
N GLY A 241 -0.45 5.86 -22.00
CA GLY A 241 0.54 5.03 -22.71
C GLY A 241 0.64 5.37 -24.20
N GLU A 242 1.26 4.48 -24.97
CA GLU A 242 1.51 4.66 -26.42
C GLU A 242 0.25 4.46 -27.28
N VAL A 243 -0.69 5.39 -27.16
CA VAL A 243 -1.88 5.47 -28.02
C VAL A 243 -1.87 6.78 -28.81
N GLU A 244 -2.63 6.83 -29.89
CA GLU A 244 -2.85 8.08 -30.61
C GLU A 244 -3.55 9.11 -29.70
N ARG A 245 -3.30 10.41 -29.93
CA ARG A 245 -3.84 11.48 -29.07
C ARG A 245 -5.36 11.47 -29.00
N CYS A 246 -6.02 11.11 -30.11
CA CYS A 246 -7.47 10.94 -30.20
C CYS A 246 -8.01 9.73 -29.43
N CYS A 247 -7.14 8.82 -28.98
CA CYS A 247 -7.52 7.60 -28.27
C CYS A 247 -7.07 7.62 -26.80
N GLN A 248 -6.58 8.77 -26.31
CA GLN A 248 -6.16 8.94 -24.92
C GLN A 248 -7.32 8.88 -23.94
N ILE A 249 -8.45 9.51 -24.29
CA ILE A 249 -9.76 9.22 -23.69
C ILE A 249 -10.49 8.34 -24.70
N ARG A 250 -11.07 7.22 -24.28
CA ARG A 250 -11.72 6.29 -25.21
C ARG A 250 -12.80 5.43 -24.59
N GLU A 251 -13.84 5.13 -25.37
CA GLU A 251 -14.74 4.00 -25.10
C GLU A 251 -14.16 2.71 -25.70
N THR A 252 -13.94 1.70 -24.86
CA THR A 252 -13.43 0.39 -25.31
C THR A 252 -14.06 -0.76 -24.53
N ARG A 253 -13.95 -1.98 -25.00
CA ARG A 253 -14.41 -3.17 -24.27
C ARG A 253 -13.50 -3.42 -23.06
N ALA A 254 -14.06 -3.78 -21.90
CA ALA A 254 -13.22 -3.95 -20.71
C ALA A 254 -12.18 -5.06 -20.89
N CYS A 255 -12.54 -6.19 -21.50
CA CYS A 255 -11.59 -7.25 -21.85
C CYS A 255 -11.72 -7.64 -23.33
N VAL A 256 -10.64 -7.51 -24.09
CA VAL A 256 -10.57 -7.95 -25.50
C VAL A 256 -9.42 -8.93 -25.60
N PRO A 257 -9.70 -10.25 -25.64
CA PRO A 257 -8.65 -11.23 -25.84
C PRO A 257 -8.07 -11.09 -27.25
N GLY A 258 -6.77 -10.82 -27.37
CA GLY A 258 -6.02 -11.03 -28.61
C GLY A 258 -6.42 -10.22 -29.84
N LYS A 259 -7.10 -9.07 -29.67
CA LYS A 259 -7.35 -8.14 -30.79
C LYS A 259 -6.82 -6.75 -30.48
N SER A 260 -6.04 -6.21 -31.41
CA SER A 260 -5.70 -4.80 -31.42
C SER A 260 -6.88 -3.95 -31.91
N SER A 261 -7.44 -3.12 -31.03
CA SER A 261 -8.16 -1.92 -31.46
C SER A 261 -7.23 -1.02 -32.28
N ALA A 262 -7.77 -0.39 -33.32
CA ALA A 262 -7.06 0.49 -34.26
C ALA A 262 -6.29 1.64 -33.60
N CYS A 263 -6.65 2.01 -32.36
CA CYS A 263 -6.06 3.11 -31.58
C CYS A 263 -4.63 2.90 -31.05
N TYR A 264 -4.05 1.71 -31.18
CA TYR A 264 -2.72 1.42 -30.64
C TYR A 264 -1.69 1.39 -31.75
N LYS A 265 -0.59 2.13 -31.55
CA LYS A 265 0.57 2.07 -32.45
C LYS A 265 1.25 0.70 -32.41
N ASN A 266 1.08 -0.05 -31.31
CA ASN A 266 1.59 -1.39 -31.15
C ASN A 266 0.45 -2.39 -30.83
N PRO A 267 0.02 -3.22 -31.80
CA PRO A 267 -1.12 -4.12 -31.65
C PRO A 267 -0.92 -5.24 -30.60
N ILE A 268 0.33 -5.51 -30.19
CA ILE A 268 0.69 -6.59 -29.26
C ILE A 268 0.36 -6.25 -27.80
N GLU A 269 0.19 -4.96 -27.47
CA GLU A 269 -0.06 -4.52 -26.08
C GLU A 269 -1.53 -4.40 -25.70
N ASN A 270 -2.43 -4.68 -26.65
CA ASN A 270 -3.85 -4.40 -26.52
C ASN A 270 -4.68 -5.56 -25.97
N ASP A 271 -4.06 -6.43 -25.17
CA ASP A 271 -4.87 -7.20 -24.22
C ASP A 271 -5.40 -6.21 -23.21
N ASN A 272 -6.57 -5.65 -23.51
CA ASN A 272 -7.27 -4.68 -22.67
C ASN A 272 -7.19 -5.19 -21.23
N TYR A 273 -6.57 -4.35 -20.40
CA TYR A 273 -5.82 -4.77 -19.23
C TYR A 273 -6.63 -5.37 -18.09
N TRP A 274 -7.95 -5.49 -18.26
CA TRP A 274 -8.85 -6.23 -17.39
C TRP A 274 -8.87 -7.74 -17.70
N CYS A 275 -8.14 -8.22 -18.71
CA CYS A 275 -7.95 -9.65 -18.95
C CYS A 275 -6.87 -10.26 -18.01
N LYS A 276 -6.65 -11.58 -18.07
CA LYS A 276 -5.82 -12.38 -17.12
C LYS A 276 -4.35 -11.96 -16.93
N LYS A 277 -3.79 -11.07 -17.76
CA LYS A 277 -2.35 -10.74 -17.74
C LYS A 277 -1.85 -10.09 -16.44
N ARG A 278 -2.69 -9.34 -15.71
CA ARG A 278 -2.26 -8.65 -14.48
C ARG A 278 -2.76 -9.40 -13.24
N LYS A 279 -1.80 -9.84 -12.42
CA LYS A 279 -2.03 -10.36 -11.07
C LYS A 279 -2.38 -9.21 -10.12
N GLY A 280 -3.20 -9.50 -9.11
CA GLY A 280 -3.58 -8.55 -8.06
C GLY A 280 -5.08 -8.26 -8.03
N SER A 281 -5.53 -7.65 -6.93
CA SER A 281 -6.94 -7.39 -6.63
C SER A 281 -7.56 -6.41 -7.60
N ARG A 282 -8.73 -6.76 -8.15
CA ARG A 282 -9.56 -5.83 -8.92
C ARG A 282 -10.82 -5.54 -8.12
N PHE A 283 -11.42 -4.39 -8.40
CA PHE A 283 -12.62 -3.95 -7.71
C PHE A 283 -13.64 -3.49 -8.73
N ARG A 284 -14.90 -3.88 -8.50
CA ARG A 284 -16.07 -3.21 -9.07
C ARG A 284 -16.72 -2.43 -7.93
N LEU A 285 -16.91 -1.12 -8.16
CA LEU A 285 -17.57 -0.21 -7.23
C LEU A 285 -18.88 0.26 -7.84
N ARG A 286 -19.98 0.12 -7.11
CA ARG A 286 -21.33 0.55 -7.49
C ARG A 286 -21.91 1.39 -6.37
N MET A 287 -22.20 2.65 -6.67
CA MET A 287 -22.93 3.50 -5.74
C MET A 287 -24.39 3.07 -5.68
N ASN A 288 -24.99 3.09 -4.50
CA ASN A 288 -26.43 2.94 -4.34
C ASN A 288 -27.14 4.23 -4.81
N ALA A 289 -27.30 4.34 -6.12
CA ALA A 289 -27.93 5.45 -6.79
C ALA A 289 -29.05 4.94 -7.69
N PRO A 290 -30.13 5.72 -7.89
CA PRO A 290 -31.13 5.43 -8.91
C PRO A 290 -30.47 5.18 -10.26
N LYS A 291 -31.03 4.25 -11.05
CA LYS A 291 -30.50 3.91 -12.38
C LYS A 291 -30.30 5.15 -13.26
N THR A 292 -31.19 6.13 -13.17
CA THR A 292 -31.08 7.40 -13.92
C THR A 292 -29.81 8.19 -13.60
N GLN A 293 -29.35 8.21 -12.34
CA GLN A 293 -28.08 8.83 -11.98
C GLN A 293 -26.89 8.02 -12.50
N ARG A 294 -26.95 6.69 -12.42
CA ARG A 294 -25.88 5.82 -12.92
C ARG A 294 -25.73 5.90 -14.45
N ASP A 295 -26.85 5.96 -15.16
CA ASP A 295 -26.89 6.22 -16.60
C ASP A 295 -26.34 7.62 -16.94
N ALA A 296 -26.62 8.63 -16.11
CA ALA A 296 -26.08 9.98 -16.29
C ALA A 296 -24.56 10.05 -16.04
N ILE A 297 -24.02 9.30 -15.08
CA ILE A 297 -22.56 9.14 -14.88
C ILE A 297 -21.94 8.54 -16.14
N ALA A 298 -22.52 7.46 -16.66
CA ALA A 298 -22.04 6.82 -17.89
C ALA A 298 -22.12 7.75 -19.12
N ALA A 299 -23.19 8.56 -19.22
CA ALA A 299 -23.33 9.56 -20.27
C ALA A 299 -22.26 10.65 -20.19
N PHE A 300 -21.97 11.18 -18.99
CA PHE A 300 -20.89 12.15 -18.77
C PHE A 300 -19.55 11.60 -19.24
N LEU A 301 -19.23 10.36 -18.87
CA LEU A 301 -17.97 9.72 -19.25
C LEU A 301 -17.84 9.61 -20.78
N ARG A 302 -18.91 9.19 -21.48
CA ARG A 302 -18.91 9.10 -22.95
C ARG A 302 -18.71 10.45 -23.63
N GLN A 303 -19.26 11.53 -23.08
CA GLN A 303 -19.06 12.88 -23.62
C GLN A 303 -17.60 13.32 -23.60
N GLN A 304 -16.73 12.68 -22.81
CA GLN A 304 -15.30 13.02 -22.77
C GLN A 304 -14.48 12.34 -23.89
N ASP A 305 -15.06 11.39 -24.62
CA ASP A 305 -14.43 10.64 -25.73
C ASP A 305 -14.33 11.46 -27.04
N GLU A 306 -14.97 12.63 -27.12
CA GLU A 306 -15.12 13.36 -28.39
C GLU A 306 -13.95 14.30 -28.73
N GLU A 307 -12.93 14.42 -27.88
CA GLU A 307 -11.88 15.43 -28.03
C GLU A 307 -10.45 14.92 -27.81
N ASP A 308 -9.57 15.26 -28.76
CA ASP A 308 -8.17 14.87 -28.80
C ASP A 308 -7.30 15.54 -27.72
N ASP A 309 -6.21 14.87 -27.33
CA ASP A 309 -5.14 15.41 -26.46
C ASP A 309 -5.58 15.81 -25.05
N ARG A 310 -6.66 15.20 -24.54
CA ARG A 310 -7.18 15.50 -23.20
C ARG A 310 -6.50 14.73 -22.07
N TYR A 311 -5.51 13.88 -22.29
CA TYR A 311 -4.82 13.23 -21.16
C TYR A 311 -3.79 14.14 -20.50
N SER A 312 -3.77 14.17 -19.17
CA SER A 312 -2.67 14.74 -18.39
C SER A 312 -2.59 14.09 -17.00
N PRO A 313 -1.45 13.48 -16.62
CA PRO A 313 -1.26 12.92 -15.28
C PRO A 313 -1.15 14.00 -14.19
N PHE A 314 -1.01 15.27 -14.58
CA PHE A 314 -0.86 16.41 -13.67
C PHE A 314 -2.13 17.27 -13.56
N ALA A 315 -3.22 16.88 -14.24
CA ALA A 315 -4.50 17.54 -14.06
C ALA A 315 -4.89 17.52 -12.57
N LYS A 316 -5.51 18.59 -12.08
CA LYS A 316 -5.94 18.72 -10.68
C LYS A 316 -7.45 18.77 -10.63
N LYS A 317 -8.03 18.35 -9.52
CA LYS A 317 -9.43 18.65 -9.21
C LYS A 317 -9.66 20.16 -9.34
N ARG A 318 -10.77 20.53 -9.97
CA ARG A 318 -11.25 21.91 -9.97
C ARG A 318 -12.41 21.98 -8.99
N PHE A 319 -12.22 22.73 -7.91
CA PHE A 319 -13.32 22.98 -6.97
C PHE A 319 -14.06 24.27 -7.35
N PRO A 320 -15.40 24.31 -7.20
CA PRO A 320 -16.27 25.46 -7.49
C PRO A 320 -15.89 26.78 -6.84
N CYS A 321 -15.05 26.76 -5.81
CA CYS A 321 -14.81 27.91 -4.96
C CYS A 321 -13.37 27.88 -4.48
N THR A 322 -12.38 27.89 -5.40
CA THR A 322 -11.06 28.36 -4.97
C THR A 322 -11.26 29.84 -4.69
N PRO A 323 -11.33 30.29 -3.43
CA PRO A 323 -11.34 31.72 -3.19
C PRO A 323 -9.99 32.18 -3.74
N THR A 324 -9.97 33.24 -4.53
CA THR A 324 -8.81 34.13 -4.46
C THR A 324 -8.50 34.30 -2.97
N MET A 325 -7.25 34.06 -2.55
CA MET A 325 -6.81 33.84 -1.16
C MET A 325 -7.05 34.99 -0.15
N SER A 326 -8.12 35.77 -0.29
CA SER A 326 -8.56 36.82 0.59
C SER A 326 -9.93 36.47 1.18
N GLY A 327 -10.00 35.56 2.15
CA GLY A 327 -11.25 35.35 2.87
C GLY A 327 -11.33 34.03 3.60
N THR A 328 -11.01 34.07 4.89
CA THR A 328 -11.07 32.97 5.84
C THR A 328 -12.45 32.30 5.92
N GLY A 329 -12.49 31.00 5.62
CA GLY A 329 -13.45 30.06 6.20
C GLY A 329 -14.60 29.62 5.28
N CYS A 330 -14.48 28.44 4.69
CA CYS A 330 -15.67 27.68 4.28
C CYS A 330 -15.51 26.22 4.74
N HIS A 331 -16.07 25.94 5.91
CA HIS A 331 -16.41 24.58 6.34
C HIS A 331 -17.66 24.13 5.57
N GLN A 332 -17.55 22.97 4.92
CA GLN A 332 -18.61 22.09 4.43
C GLN A 332 -20.05 22.53 4.75
N LYS A 333 -20.68 23.30 3.86
CA LYS A 333 -22.14 23.47 3.79
C LYS A 333 -22.56 23.34 2.34
N ARG A 334 -23.62 22.54 2.11
CA ARG A 334 -24.28 22.25 0.83
C ARG A 334 -23.96 23.26 -0.27
N LEU A 335 -23.32 22.77 -1.33
CA LEU A 335 -22.91 23.57 -2.49
C LEU A 335 -24.12 24.34 -3.03
N PRO A 336 -24.02 25.67 -3.23
CA PRO A 336 -25.06 26.45 -3.88
C PRO A 336 -25.39 25.86 -5.25
N ALA A 337 -26.65 25.87 -5.65
CA ALA A 337 -27.15 25.34 -6.94
C ALA A 337 -26.57 26.02 -8.19
N CYS A 338 -25.69 27.01 -8.02
CA CYS A 338 -25.12 27.86 -9.06
C CYS A 338 -23.61 27.64 -9.15
N ALA A 339 -23.17 26.54 -9.79
CA ALA A 339 -21.85 26.43 -10.45
C ALA A 339 -21.63 25.08 -11.19
N THR A 340 -22.61 24.20 -11.37
CA THR A 340 -22.33 22.85 -11.91
C THR A 340 -21.82 22.86 -13.35
N ALA A 341 -22.23 23.83 -14.19
CA ALA A 341 -21.86 23.87 -15.61
C ALA A 341 -20.35 23.98 -15.86
N GLU A 342 -19.59 24.67 -14.99
CA GLU A 342 -18.14 24.81 -15.15
C GLU A 342 -17.36 23.62 -14.58
N TRP A 343 -17.97 22.76 -13.76
CA TRP A 343 -17.29 21.60 -13.15
C TRP A 343 -17.03 20.49 -14.17
N ALA A 344 -17.85 20.41 -15.22
CA ALA A 344 -17.65 19.49 -16.33
C ALA A 344 -16.46 19.89 -17.22
N ASN A 345 -15.95 21.12 -17.10
CA ASN A 345 -14.94 21.68 -18.00
C ASN A 345 -13.52 21.48 -17.46
N SER A 346 -13.13 20.25 -17.16
CA SER A 346 -11.70 19.92 -17.20
C SER A 346 -11.33 19.66 -18.65
N ASP A 347 -10.36 20.42 -19.16
CA ASP A 347 -9.76 20.21 -20.49
C ASP A 347 -8.76 19.06 -20.49
N ARG A 348 -8.39 18.56 -19.30
CA ARG A 348 -7.41 17.49 -19.12
C ARG A 348 -7.87 16.48 -18.07
N TRP A 349 -7.57 15.21 -18.30
CA TRP A 349 -8.00 14.08 -17.49
C TRP A 349 -6.86 13.08 -17.26
N TYR A 350 -6.90 12.41 -16.12
CA TYR A 350 -6.28 11.11 -15.94
C TYR A 350 -7.31 10.14 -15.36
N CYS A 351 -6.95 8.86 -15.29
CA CYS A 351 -7.90 7.76 -15.10
C CYS A 351 -8.89 7.97 -13.94
N SER A 352 -8.42 8.31 -12.75
CA SER A 352 -9.29 8.50 -11.57
C SER A 352 -9.92 9.88 -11.49
N LEU A 353 -9.30 10.94 -12.01
CA LEU A 353 -9.91 12.27 -12.05
C LEU A 353 -11.17 12.28 -12.93
N LEU A 354 -11.10 11.62 -14.09
CA LEU A 354 -12.25 11.48 -15.00
C LEU A 354 -13.44 10.81 -14.30
N VAL A 355 -13.18 9.70 -13.63
CA VAL A 355 -14.21 8.94 -12.90
C VAL A 355 -14.77 9.74 -11.73
N TRP A 356 -13.90 10.37 -10.92
CA TRP A 356 -14.32 11.19 -9.80
C TRP A 356 -15.19 12.37 -10.25
N GLN A 357 -14.80 13.07 -11.31
CA GLN A 357 -15.54 14.23 -11.81
C GLN A 357 -16.93 13.83 -12.31
N ALA A 358 -17.06 12.69 -12.99
CA ALA A 358 -18.35 12.17 -13.42
C ALA A 358 -19.31 11.94 -12.24
N TYR A 359 -18.81 11.29 -11.18
CA TYR A 359 -19.57 11.05 -9.96
C TYR A 359 -19.94 12.35 -9.25
N PHE A 360 -18.96 13.23 -9.03
CA PHE A 360 -19.17 14.49 -8.34
C PHE A 360 -20.15 15.39 -9.11
N TYR A 361 -20.02 15.50 -10.43
CA TYR A 361 -20.89 16.31 -11.28
C TYR A 361 -22.35 15.83 -11.24
N VAL A 362 -22.59 14.52 -11.35
CA VAL A 362 -23.96 13.97 -11.44
C VAL A 362 -24.63 13.89 -10.07
N THR A 363 -23.87 13.62 -9.01
CA THR A 363 -24.42 13.22 -7.72
C THR A 363 -24.16 14.23 -6.60
N GLY A 364 -23.19 15.14 -6.80
CA GLY A 364 -22.67 16.02 -5.74
C GLY A 364 -21.86 15.30 -4.67
N VAL A 365 -21.60 13.99 -4.82
CA VAL A 365 -20.88 13.17 -3.84
C VAL A 365 -19.39 13.15 -4.17
N ASP A 366 -18.57 13.57 -3.21
CA ASP A 366 -17.11 13.41 -3.30
C ASP A 366 -16.72 11.97 -2.95
N ILE A 367 -16.30 11.20 -3.97
CA ILE A 367 -15.85 9.83 -3.79
C ILE A 367 -14.35 9.71 -3.50
N ASP A 368 -13.63 10.83 -3.35
CA ASP A 368 -12.22 10.84 -2.95
C ASP A 368 -12.08 11.16 -1.46
N VAL A 369 -11.74 10.14 -0.67
CA VAL A 369 -11.66 10.27 0.80
C VAL A 369 -10.52 11.13 1.30
N ASN A 370 -9.49 11.39 0.49
CA ASN A 370 -8.32 12.13 0.96
C ASN A 370 -8.53 13.66 0.87
N GLY A 371 -9.53 14.12 0.12
CA GLY A 371 -9.85 15.54 -0.08
C GLY A 371 -8.77 16.38 -0.77
N GLY A 372 -7.69 15.77 -1.25
CA GLY A 372 -6.54 16.40 -1.88
C GLY A 372 -6.84 16.94 -3.29
N ALA A 373 -5.87 17.65 -3.86
CA ALA A 373 -5.95 18.21 -5.22
C ALA A 373 -5.87 17.15 -6.33
N TYR A 374 -5.40 15.94 -5.99
CA TYR A 374 -5.32 14.80 -6.87
C TYR A 374 -6.18 13.67 -6.29
N VAL A 375 -7.00 13.09 -7.16
CA VAL A 375 -7.73 11.85 -6.92
C VAL A 375 -6.80 10.68 -7.20
N PHE A 376 -6.77 9.68 -6.32
CA PHE A 376 -6.15 8.40 -6.63
C PHE A 376 -7.18 7.26 -6.56
N PRO A 377 -6.99 6.17 -7.33
CA PRO A 377 -7.95 5.07 -7.32
C PRO A 377 -8.07 4.41 -5.94
N ASN A 378 -6.99 4.36 -5.16
CA ASN A 378 -7.02 3.83 -3.80
C ASN A 378 -7.94 4.64 -2.88
N ASP A 379 -8.00 5.96 -3.08
CA ASP A 379 -8.88 6.82 -2.31
C ASP A 379 -10.34 6.61 -2.73
N ILE A 380 -10.60 6.36 -4.01
CA ILE A 380 -11.93 5.94 -4.50
C ILE A 380 -12.34 4.59 -3.90
N ILE A 381 -11.47 3.58 -3.89
CA ILE A 381 -11.74 2.27 -3.29
C ILE A 381 -12.16 2.44 -1.83
N LYS A 382 -11.45 3.27 -1.07
CA LYS A 382 -11.68 3.49 0.36
C LYS A 382 -12.95 4.29 0.67
N SER A 383 -13.61 4.85 -0.34
CA SER A 383 -14.81 5.67 -0.14
C SER A 383 -15.96 4.92 0.54
N PRO A 384 -16.49 5.42 1.67
CA PRO A 384 -17.63 4.81 2.36
C PRO A 384 -18.89 4.71 1.49
N VAL A 385 -18.98 5.51 0.42
CA VAL A 385 -20.07 5.49 -0.57
C VAL A 385 -20.26 4.10 -1.19
N PHE A 386 -19.18 3.32 -1.27
CA PHE A 386 -19.17 1.97 -1.82
C PHE A 386 -19.14 0.87 -0.76
N ASN A 387 -19.28 1.21 0.53
CA ASN A 387 -19.32 0.17 1.56
C ASN A 387 -20.58 -0.69 1.40
N ASN A 388 -20.38 -2.00 1.44
CA ASN A 388 -21.47 -2.95 1.47
C ASN A 388 -22.29 -2.77 2.74
N THR A 389 -23.59 -3.03 2.63
CA THR A 389 -24.55 -3.02 3.72
C THR A 389 -25.20 -4.38 3.84
N ILE A 390 -25.84 -4.68 4.96
CA ILE A 390 -26.55 -5.95 5.17
C ILE A 390 -27.50 -6.25 3.99
N ASP A 391 -28.19 -5.23 3.49
CA ASP A 391 -29.18 -5.35 2.41
C ASP A 391 -28.61 -5.22 1.00
N ASP A 392 -27.33 -4.85 0.87
CA ASP A 392 -26.69 -4.59 -0.43
C ASP A 392 -25.19 -4.84 -0.34
N GLN A 393 -24.82 -6.07 -0.69
CA GLN A 393 -23.45 -6.57 -0.68
C GLN A 393 -22.72 -6.40 -2.03
N GLU A 394 -23.38 -5.74 -2.99
CA GLU A 394 -22.85 -5.56 -4.34
C GLU A 394 -22.20 -4.20 -4.56
N ARG A 395 -22.02 -3.36 -3.53
CA ARG A 395 -21.46 -2.02 -3.71
C ARG A 395 -19.95 -2.01 -3.91
N ARG A 396 -19.20 -2.87 -3.21
CA ARG A 396 -17.77 -3.07 -3.40
C ARG A 396 -17.48 -4.56 -3.53
N VAL A 397 -17.14 -4.97 -4.74
CA VAL A 397 -16.86 -6.35 -5.11
C VAL A 397 -15.40 -6.48 -5.49
N ARG A 398 -14.64 -7.32 -4.78
CA ARG A 398 -13.24 -7.66 -5.12
C ARG A 398 -13.21 -8.94 -5.94
N PHE A 399 -12.49 -8.95 -7.07
CA PHE A 399 -12.39 -10.11 -7.98
C PHE A 399 -11.03 -10.24 -8.65
#